data_AF-A0AA36HQ37-F1
#
_entry.id   AF-A0AA36HQ37-F1
#
_cell.length_a   1.000
_cell.length_b   1.000
_cell.length_c   1.000
_cell.angle_alpha   90.00
_cell.angle_beta   90.00
_cell.angle_gamma   90.00
#
_symmetry.space_group_name_H-M   'P 1'
#
loop_
_entity.id
_entity.type
_entity.pdbx_description
1 polymer ?
#
loop_
_entity_poly.entity_id
_entity_poly.type
_entity_poly.pdbx_seq_one_letter_code
_entity_poly.pdbx_strand_id
1 'polypeptide(L)'
;MGQGLPKAVTSVAVKRVGGTAFRVGFAEMNGWRPSMEDAHVIYAQDTWGFFGVFDGHGGDQCSGYIARRITEELTSGGVPSDDAAVTALAFRLDKEFLDSQQPSGSTGTFVIVKAPSTPGGSYSLRVGNIGDSRVLLGRADGSIFPGPGTDSGLTTDHKPDLPSERARIERTGGNVQEVMGVARVNGDLAVSRAFGDAQHKTTGGPNPEDHPVSAAPELKEFECGPSDFLMLVCDGISEGNFPNEAVVKLAAEKLKAEGKPDPAQAAIAVCHEAIKCGSKDNLSCMIVLLGGGEVPGEQVEFIPGPFEAPDNPAFRKAYSAMAEHAGLSLSQALEKRFSRCKSELSLADPASEAAKELKLEIGQYGSGPPEELQEGSTERVDWFNNWLESSRNSTENAGLGDGAEPEGGGMTRDQLWEMLQSNPRLRDIAESSGLGLDRLLIQDREEPMRSVRVAKLEELKPAVEAHSALKWDDRLADACGCEGIVLKDDESDGTAQVRFPPPLGFKAWLPTSMLQDLSQPCKRVKACEKEQLKEAVEAHSALKWDERLAKLSGEEGLVIQQDKEDATLQVRFPTVSLTAWLPESTLTYIEEREAGSEAPENEGERAG
;
A
#
# COMPACT_ATOMS: atom_id res chain seq x y z
N MET A 1 4.88 -1.29 -8.76
CA MET A 1 4.20 -2.30 -7.92
C MET A 1 5.20 -2.81 -6.90
N GLY A 2 4.88 -2.79 -5.60
CA GLY A 2 5.73 -3.39 -4.57
C GLY A 2 5.88 -4.90 -4.81
N GLN A 3 6.98 -5.49 -4.33
CA GLN A 3 7.11 -6.95 -4.33
C GLN A 3 5.94 -7.56 -3.53
N GLY A 4 5.18 -8.45 -4.16
CA GLY A 4 4.18 -9.26 -3.47
C GLY A 4 4.81 -10.18 -2.43
N LEU A 5 3.98 -10.78 -1.60
CA LEU A 5 4.44 -11.77 -0.60
C LEU A 5 5.10 -12.98 -1.29
N PRO A 6 6.04 -13.67 -0.61
CA PRO A 6 6.65 -14.89 -1.14
C PRO A 6 5.65 -16.04 -1.29
N LYS A 7 4.56 -15.99 -0.51
CA LYS A 7 3.46 -16.96 -0.47
C LYS A 7 2.15 -16.20 -0.23
N ALA A 8 1.05 -16.69 -0.79
CA ALA A 8 -0.26 -16.12 -0.53
C ALA A 8 -0.73 -16.41 0.90
N VAL A 9 -1.23 -15.39 1.59
CA VAL A 9 -1.98 -15.58 2.84
C VAL A 9 -3.40 -15.95 2.47
N THR A 10 -3.69 -17.26 2.49
CA THR A 10 -5.00 -17.83 2.13
C THR A 10 -5.91 -18.07 3.34
N SER A 11 -5.53 -17.54 4.51
CA SER A 11 -6.43 -17.44 5.65
C SER A 11 -7.59 -16.50 5.34
N VAL A 12 -8.78 -16.85 5.82
CA VAL A 12 -10.00 -16.11 5.55
C VAL A 12 -10.60 -15.61 6.85
N ALA A 13 -10.86 -14.31 6.94
CA ALA A 13 -11.74 -13.78 7.97
C ALA A 13 -13.16 -13.72 7.42
N VAL A 14 -14.11 -14.20 8.22
CA VAL A 14 -15.47 -14.46 7.79
C VAL A 14 -16.43 -13.74 8.71
N LYS A 15 -17.45 -13.12 8.13
CA LYS A 15 -18.55 -12.51 8.89
C LYS A 15 -19.89 -13.02 8.40
N ARG A 16 -20.75 -13.41 9.34
CA ARG A 16 -22.11 -13.88 9.09
C ARG A 16 -23.11 -12.98 9.79
N VAL A 17 -24.18 -12.62 9.10
CA VAL A 17 -25.27 -11.83 9.68
C VAL A 17 -26.60 -12.46 9.28
N GLY A 18 -27.32 -12.98 10.28
CA GLY A 18 -28.71 -13.40 10.13
C GLY A 18 -29.66 -12.31 10.60
N GLY A 19 -30.79 -12.17 9.93
CA GLY A 19 -31.81 -11.18 10.26
C GLY A 19 -33.19 -11.61 9.78
N THR A 20 -34.15 -10.70 9.87
CA THR A 20 -35.55 -10.92 9.48
C THR A 20 -35.79 -10.81 7.97
N ALA A 21 -35.02 -9.97 7.28
CA ALA A 21 -35.11 -9.78 5.83
C ALA A 21 -33.92 -10.34 5.05
N PHE A 22 -32.76 -10.54 5.68
CA PHE A 22 -31.52 -10.88 4.99
C PHE A 22 -30.71 -11.92 5.75
N ARG A 23 -29.94 -12.70 5.01
CA ARG A 23 -28.85 -13.54 5.51
C ARG A 23 -27.61 -13.23 4.69
N VAL A 24 -26.53 -12.84 5.36
CA VAL A 24 -25.32 -12.33 4.71
C VAL A 24 -24.13 -13.15 5.15
N GLY A 25 -23.28 -13.48 4.19
CA GLY A 25 -21.95 -14.03 4.42
C GLY A 25 -20.93 -13.16 3.72
N PHE A 26 -19.87 -12.80 4.42
CA PHE A 26 -18.74 -12.05 3.89
C PHE A 26 -17.46 -12.82 4.17
N ALA A 27 -16.60 -12.89 3.18
CA ALA A 27 -15.27 -13.48 3.27
C ALA A 27 -14.25 -12.47 2.74
N GLU A 28 -13.17 -12.27 3.50
CA GLU A 28 -12.01 -11.49 3.08
C GLU A 28 -10.74 -12.35 3.20
N MET A 29 -9.83 -12.17 2.23
CA MET A 29 -8.57 -12.88 2.13
C MET A 29 -7.49 -11.92 1.64
N ASN A 30 -6.38 -11.84 2.37
CA ASN A 30 -5.27 -10.95 2.00
C ASN A 30 -4.59 -11.33 0.68
N GLY A 31 -4.47 -12.63 0.38
CA GLY A 31 -3.87 -13.09 -0.87
C GLY A 31 -2.37 -12.78 -0.92
N TRP A 32 -1.90 -12.26 -2.06
CA TRP A 32 -0.47 -12.02 -2.32
C TRP A 32 0.02 -10.62 -1.93
N ARG A 33 -0.87 -9.73 -1.48
CA ARG A 33 -0.52 -8.36 -1.09
C ARG A 33 0.14 -8.33 0.29
N PRO A 34 1.02 -7.35 0.59
CA PRO A 34 1.63 -7.23 1.92
C PRO A 34 0.70 -6.64 3.00
N SER A 35 -0.44 -6.07 2.57
CA SER A 35 -1.48 -5.46 3.40
C SER A 35 -2.86 -5.91 2.91
N MET A 36 -3.84 -5.92 3.81
CA MET A 36 -5.26 -5.98 3.48
C MET A 36 -5.79 -4.54 3.51
N GLU A 37 -6.19 -4.01 2.36
CA GLU A 37 -6.66 -2.62 2.22
C GLU A 37 -8.18 -2.53 2.01
N ASP A 38 -8.88 -3.65 1.81
CA ASP A 38 -10.34 -3.64 1.67
C ASP A 38 -11.07 -3.40 3.00
N ALA A 39 -12.27 -2.85 2.89
CA ALA A 39 -13.24 -2.76 3.97
C ALA A 39 -14.66 -3.12 3.46
N HIS A 40 -15.60 -3.32 4.39
CA HIS A 40 -16.97 -3.67 4.05
C HIS A 40 -17.99 -3.05 5.02
N VAL A 41 -19.24 -2.93 4.55
CA VAL A 41 -20.40 -2.56 5.38
C VAL A 41 -21.49 -3.60 5.22
N ILE A 42 -21.95 -4.15 6.34
CA ILE A 42 -23.16 -4.97 6.42
C ILE A 42 -24.09 -4.31 7.42
N TYR A 43 -25.12 -3.64 6.92
CA TYR A 43 -26.15 -2.99 7.72
C TYR A 43 -27.52 -3.58 7.35
N ALA A 44 -27.98 -4.57 8.11
CA ALA A 44 -29.24 -5.27 7.85
C ALA A 44 -30.31 -4.86 8.87
N GLN A 45 -31.46 -4.39 8.37
CA GLN A 45 -32.66 -4.05 9.16
C GLN A 45 -33.85 -4.89 8.70
N ASP A 46 -34.99 -4.73 9.38
CA ASP A 46 -36.17 -5.58 9.16
C ASP A 46 -36.82 -5.43 7.79
N THR A 47 -36.69 -4.27 7.16
CA THR A 47 -37.36 -3.97 5.89
C THR A 47 -36.39 -3.46 4.83
N TRP A 48 -35.11 -3.28 5.16
CA TRP A 48 -34.10 -2.81 4.23
C TRP A 48 -32.70 -3.13 4.72
N GLY A 49 -31.72 -3.08 3.83
CA GLY A 49 -30.32 -3.23 4.18
C GLY A 49 -29.41 -2.40 3.27
N PHE A 50 -28.23 -2.06 3.77
CA PHE A 50 -27.11 -1.51 3.02
C PHE A 50 -25.96 -2.49 3.09
N PHE A 51 -25.45 -2.86 1.92
CA PHE A 51 -24.33 -3.79 1.77
C PHE A 51 -23.28 -3.14 0.88
N GLY A 52 -22.02 -3.10 1.29
CA GLY A 52 -20.96 -2.43 0.54
C GLY A 52 -19.59 -3.08 0.70
N VAL A 53 -18.77 -2.97 -0.35
CA VAL A 53 -17.37 -3.36 -0.43
C VAL A 53 -16.58 -2.14 -0.90
N PHE A 54 -15.45 -1.88 -0.24
CA PHE A 54 -14.58 -0.72 -0.44
C PHE A 54 -13.16 -1.24 -0.60
N ASP A 55 -12.66 -1.27 -1.83
CA ASP A 55 -11.32 -1.72 -2.18
C ASP A 55 -10.36 -0.54 -1.98
N GLY A 56 -9.40 -0.68 -1.07
CA GLY A 56 -8.50 0.40 -0.68
C GLY A 56 -7.20 0.36 -1.49
N HIS A 57 -6.64 1.54 -1.76
CA HIS A 57 -5.34 1.64 -2.42
C HIS A 57 -4.47 2.74 -1.82
N GLY A 58 -3.17 2.47 -1.74
CA GLY A 58 -2.22 3.38 -1.10
C GLY A 58 -2.35 3.40 0.43
N GLY A 59 -3.01 2.37 0.99
CA GLY A 59 -3.32 2.24 2.41
C GLY A 59 -4.82 2.00 2.67
N ASP A 60 -5.12 1.49 3.86
CA ASP A 60 -6.46 1.11 4.34
C ASP A 60 -7.26 2.26 4.97
N GLN A 61 -6.67 3.46 5.07
CA GLN A 61 -7.26 4.55 5.84
C GLN A 61 -8.54 5.07 5.17
N CYS A 62 -8.58 5.15 3.84
CA CYS A 62 -9.76 5.61 3.09
C CYS A 62 -10.91 4.60 3.18
N SER A 63 -10.67 3.33 2.80
CA SER A 63 -11.67 2.26 2.82
C SER A 63 -12.26 2.07 4.22
N GLY A 64 -11.41 2.00 5.25
CA GLY A 64 -11.82 1.89 6.65
C GLY A 64 -12.60 3.12 7.15
N TYR A 65 -12.19 4.33 6.76
CA TYR A 65 -12.90 5.57 7.11
C TYR A 65 -14.31 5.59 6.50
N ILE A 66 -14.42 5.35 5.19
CA ILE A 66 -15.69 5.39 4.46
C ILE A 66 -16.65 4.33 5.00
N ALA A 67 -16.19 3.08 5.19
CA ALA A 67 -17.03 2.01 5.73
C ALA A 67 -17.58 2.35 7.14
N ARG A 68 -16.72 2.88 8.01
CA ARG A 68 -17.13 3.30 9.36
C ARG A 68 -18.14 4.45 9.32
N ARG A 69 -17.85 5.51 8.57
CA ARG A 69 -18.73 6.70 8.49
C ARG A 69 -20.09 6.38 7.87
N ILE A 70 -20.14 5.55 6.82
CA ILE A 70 -21.41 5.07 6.26
C ILE A 70 -22.23 4.35 7.34
N THR A 71 -21.61 3.46 8.12
CA THR A 71 -22.29 2.75 9.21
C THR A 71 -22.88 3.72 10.26
N GLU A 72 -22.13 4.76 10.63
CA GLU A 72 -22.57 5.81 11.57
C GLU A 72 -23.74 6.64 10.99
N GLU A 73 -23.68 7.01 9.72
CA GLU A 73 -24.72 7.78 9.03
C GLU A 73 -26.01 6.97 8.86
N LEU A 74 -25.91 5.68 8.55
CA LEU A 74 -27.08 4.78 8.46
C LEU A 74 -27.71 4.55 9.84
N THR A 75 -26.89 4.46 10.89
CA THR A 75 -27.38 4.27 12.26
C THR A 75 -28.13 5.49 12.79
N SER A 76 -27.67 6.69 12.43
CA SER A 76 -28.24 7.95 12.90
C SER A 76 -29.35 8.50 12.00
N GLY A 77 -29.20 8.39 10.68
CA GLY A 77 -30.10 8.96 9.67
C GLY A 77 -31.01 7.96 8.97
N GLY A 78 -30.78 6.66 9.13
CA GLY A 78 -31.53 5.61 8.43
C GLY A 78 -31.18 5.51 6.95
N VAL A 79 -32.11 4.98 6.16
CA VAL A 79 -31.92 4.77 4.72
C VAL A 79 -31.89 6.12 3.97
N PRO A 80 -30.91 6.36 3.07
CA PRO A 80 -30.94 7.51 2.18
C PRO A 80 -32.25 7.57 1.37
N SER A 81 -32.87 8.75 1.29
CA SER A 81 -34.21 8.91 0.69
C SER A 81 -34.22 8.61 -0.81
N ASP A 82 -33.24 9.13 -1.53
CA ASP A 82 -33.16 9.15 -2.99
C ASP A 82 -31.70 9.21 -3.45
N ASP A 83 -31.51 9.23 -4.78
CA ASP A 83 -30.19 9.28 -5.41
C ASP A 83 -29.42 10.54 -5.04
N ALA A 84 -30.09 11.68 -4.90
CA ALA A 84 -29.46 12.94 -4.49
C ALA A 84 -28.89 12.85 -3.06
N ALA A 85 -29.62 12.21 -2.14
CA ALA A 85 -29.14 11.96 -0.78
C ALA A 85 -27.92 11.03 -0.74
N VAL A 86 -27.91 9.98 -1.59
CA VAL A 86 -26.76 9.06 -1.71
C VAL A 86 -25.54 9.78 -2.26
N THR A 87 -25.68 10.55 -3.35
CA THR A 87 -24.60 11.34 -3.95
C THR A 87 -24.07 12.40 -2.99
N ALA A 88 -24.96 13.13 -2.29
CA ALA A 88 -24.57 14.13 -1.32
C ALA A 88 -23.82 13.52 -0.11
N LEU A 89 -24.22 12.32 0.32
CA LEU A 89 -23.47 11.58 1.35
C LEU A 89 -22.08 11.21 0.84
N ALA A 90 -21.95 10.64 -0.36
CA ALA A 90 -20.66 10.27 -0.93
C ALA A 90 -19.70 11.47 -1.01
N PHE A 91 -20.14 12.60 -1.57
CA PHE A 91 -19.29 13.80 -1.65
C PHE A 91 -18.92 14.37 -0.29
N ARG A 92 -19.84 14.33 0.68
CA ARG A 92 -19.56 14.81 2.03
C ARG A 92 -18.52 13.94 2.73
N LEU A 93 -18.64 12.61 2.63
CA LEU A 93 -17.65 11.69 3.20
C LEU A 93 -16.29 11.78 2.50
N ASP A 94 -16.28 11.93 1.17
CA ASP A 94 -15.06 12.17 0.40
C ASP A 94 -14.35 13.44 0.88
N LYS A 95 -15.09 14.54 1.01
CA LYS A 95 -14.57 15.79 1.53
C LYS A 95 -14.04 15.66 2.96
N GLU A 96 -14.79 15.04 3.87
CA GLU A 96 -14.36 14.81 5.25
C GLU A 96 -13.04 14.02 5.30
N PHE A 97 -12.87 13.02 4.42
CA PHE A 97 -11.64 12.25 4.32
C PHE A 97 -10.49 13.06 3.71
N LEU A 98 -10.71 13.81 2.63
CA LEU A 98 -9.71 14.69 2.01
C LEU A 98 -9.19 15.74 3.00
N ASP A 99 -10.06 16.29 3.84
CA ASP A 99 -9.70 17.26 4.89
C ASP A 99 -8.77 16.64 5.96
N SER A 100 -8.69 15.30 6.06
CA SER A 100 -7.75 14.58 6.94
C SER A 100 -6.32 14.47 6.38
N GLN A 101 -6.11 14.81 5.10
CA GLN A 101 -4.81 14.80 4.40
C GLN A 101 -4.11 13.44 4.34
N GLN A 102 -4.84 12.34 4.54
CA GLN A 102 -4.31 11.00 4.31
C GLN A 102 -4.17 10.72 2.80
N PRO A 103 -3.13 9.96 2.38
CA PRO A 103 -2.80 9.81 0.97
C PRO A 103 -3.57 8.71 0.22
N SER A 104 -4.27 7.83 0.95
CA SER A 104 -4.96 6.68 0.35
C SER A 104 -6.24 7.05 -0.40
N GLY A 105 -6.69 6.13 -1.23
CA GLY A 105 -8.00 6.19 -1.88
C GLY A 105 -8.75 4.88 -1.70
N SER A 106 -10.01 4.86 -2.12
CA SER A 106 -10.80 3.63 -2.12
C SER A 106 -11.94 3.68 -3.12
N THR A 107 -12.26 2.52 -3.70
CA THR A 107 -13.52 2.30 -4.39
C THR A 107 -14.70 2.31 -3.40
N GLY A 108 -15.92 2.25 -3.92
CA GLY A 108 -17.13 2.10 -3.12
C GLY A 108 -18.25 1.53 -3.95
N THR A 109 -18.41 0.21 -3.87
CA THR A 109 -19.52 -0.51 -4.48
C THR A 109 -20.52 -0.90 -3.42
N PHE A 110 -21.79 -0.60 -3.62
CA PHE A 110 -22.83 -0.88 -2.63
C PHE A 110 -24.20 -1.15 -3.24
N VAL A 111 -25.08 -1.73 -2.43
CA VAL A 111 -26.49 -1.90 -2.75
C VAL A 111 -27.36 -1.60 -1.52
N ILE A 112 -28.38 -0.78 -1.74
CA ILE A 112 -29.48 -0.58 -0.80
C ILE A 112 -30.62 -1.49 -1.25
N VAL A 113 -30.99 -2.44 -0.41
CA VAL A 113 -32.06 -3.41 -0.67
C VAL A 113 -33.27 -3.04 0.17
N LYS A 114 -34.45 -2.93 -0.43
CA LYS A 114 -35.73 -2.76 0.28
C LYS A 114 -36.57 -4.03 0.11
N ALA A 115 -36.97 -4.61 1.23
CA ALA A 115 -37.83 -5.79 1.26
C ALA A 115 -39.26 -5.43 0.79
N PRO A 116 -39.96 -6.34 0.11
CA PRO A 116 -41.34 -6.12 -0.30
C PRO A 116 -42.26 -5.96 0.90
N SER A 117 -43.28 -5.11 0.78
CA SER A 117 -44.32 -4.97 1.81
C SER A 117 -45.24 -6.19 1.91
N THR A 118 -45.21 -7.07 0.90
CA THR A 118 -46.02 -8.30 0.84
C THR A 118 -45.12 -9.54 0.72
N PRO A 119 -45.43 -10.64 1.43
CA PRO A 119 -44.69 -11.90 1.30
C PRO A 119 -44.62 -12.36 -0.16
N GLY A 120 -43.42 -12.73 -0.62
CA GLY A 120 -43.19 -13.20 -1.99
C GLY A 120 -43.14 -12.10 -3.07
N GLY A 121 -43.19 -10.83 -2.69
CA GLY A 121 -42.98 -9.71 -3.62
C GLY A 121 -41.52 -9.54 -4.07
N SER A 122 -41.30 -8.63 -5.01
CA SER A 122 -39.96 -8.26 -5.48
C SER A 122 -39.24 -7.36 -4.49
N TYR A 123 -37.94 -7.57 -4.33
CA TYR A 123 -37.05 -6.66 -3.62
C TYR A 123 -36.64 -5.52 -4.57
N SER A 124 -36.63 -4.30 -4.06
CA SER A 124 -36.11 -3.15 -4.80
C SER A 124 -34.63 -2.95 -4.45
N LEU A 125 -33.82 -2.78 -5.48
CA LEU A 125 -32.37 -2.62 -5.39
C LEU A 125 -31.99 -1.24 -5.91
N ARG A 126 -31.31 -0.45 -5.09
CA ARG A 126 -30.56 0.73 -5.54
C ARG A 126 -29.08 0.41 -5.46
N VAL A 127 -28.47 0.20 -6.62
CA VAL A 127 -27.07 -0.19 -6.78
C VAL A 127 -26.24 1.06 -7.02
N GLY A 128 -25.14 1.21 -6.29
CA GLY A 128 -24.19 2.30 -6.44
C GLY A 128 -22.77 1.81 -6.69
N ASN A 129 -22.04 2.48 -7.57
CA ASN A 129 -20.63 2.20 -7.84
C ASN A 129 -19.77 3.45 -7.95
N ILE A 130 -18.61 3.40 -7.32
CA ILE A 130 -17.48 4.33 -7.43
C ILE A 130 -16.24 3.44 -7.57
N GLY A 131 -15.63 3.35 -8.75
CA GLY A 131 -14.49 2.45 -9.01
C GLY A 131 -14.86 1.21 -9.83
N ASP A 132 -14.11 0.13 -9.65
CA ASP A 132 -14.10 -1.10 -10.46
C ASP A 132 -14.41 -2.39 -9.68
N SER A 133 -14.80 -2.27 -8.41
CA SER A 133 -15.53 -3.33 -7.72
C SER A 133 -16.93 -3.52 -8.34
N ARG A 134 -17.58 -4.67 -8.08
CA ARG A 134 -18.81 -5.06 -8.80
C ARG A 134 -19.94 -5.57 -7.91
N VAL A 135 -21.18 -5.27 -8.32
CA VAL A 135 -22.39 -5.95 -7.84
C VAL A 135 -22.89 -6.93 -8.90
N LEU A 136 -23.06 -8.20 -8.52
CA LEU A 136 -23.62 -9.26 -9.35
C LEU A 136 -24.98 -9.71 -8.78
N LEU A 137 -25.89 -10.11 -9.65
CA LEU A 137 -27.18 -10.69 -9.26
C LEU A 137 -27.27 -12.12 -9.79
N GLY A 138 -27.20 -13.07 -8.87
CA GLY A 138 -27.27 -14.50 -9.17
C GLY A 138 -28.67 -15.07 -9.02
N ARG A 139 -28.99 -16.06 -9.85
CA ARG A 139 -30.22 -16.85 -9.78
C ARG A 139 -29.96 -18.17 -9.06
N ALA A 140 -30.99 -18.71 -8.42
CA ALA A 140 -30.91 -20.01 -7.75
C ALA A 140 -30.48 -21.16 -8.69
N ASP A 141 -30.69 -21.06 -10.01
CA ASP A 141 -30.22 -22.08 -10.95
C ASP A 141 -28.72 -22.01 -11.23
N GLY A 142 -28.04 -20.91 -10.87
CA GLY A 142 -26.63 -20.65 -11.12
C GLY A 142 -26.35 -19.73 -12.30
N SER A 143 -27.39 -19.24 -12.99
CA SER A 143 -27.24 -18.21 -14.00
C SER A 143 -27.05 -16.82 -13.38
N ILE A 144 -26.27 -15.98 -14.05
CA ILE A 144 -26.16 -14.55 -13.74
C ILE A 144 -27.29 -13.78 -14.42
N PHE A 145 -27.88 -12.81 -13.72
CA PHE A 145 -28.77 -11.84 -14.35
C PHE A 145 -27.97 -10.99 -15.34
N PRO A 146 -28.44 -10.79 -16.58
CA PRO A 146 -27.71 -10.02 -17.59
C PRO A 146 -27.79 -8.51 -17.29
N GLY A 147 -27.00 -8.06 -16.31
CA GLY A 147 -26.89 -6.65 -15.93
C GLY A 147 -26.27 -5.82 -17.06
N PRO A 148 -26.54 -4.52 -17.11
CA PRO A 148 -26.05 -3.64 -18.17
C PRO A 148 -24.58 -3.23 -18.00
N GLY A 149 -23.92 -3.69 -16.94
CA GLY A 149 -22.56 -3.33 -16.56
C GLY A 149 -21.49 -4.25 -17.11
N THR A 150 -20.30 -4.17 -16.51
CA THR A 150 -19.13 -4.94 -16.97
C THR A 150 -19.33 -6.42 -16.74
N ASP A 151 -19.12 -7.23 -17.78
CA ASP A 151 -19.25 -8.70 -17.73
C ASP A 151 -20.57 -9.17 -17.08
N SER A 152 -21.70 -8.61 -17.54
CA SER A 152 -23.05 -8.88 -17.00
C SER A 152 -23.29 -8.44 -15.54
N GLY A 153 -22.39 -7.64 -14.95
CA GLY A 153 -22.59 -7.02 -13.64
C GLY A 153 -23.73 -5.98 -13.65
N LEU A 154 -24.28 -5.67 -12.48
CA LEU A 154 -25.21 -4.55 -12.32
C LEU A 154 -24.49 -3.19 -12.41
N THR A 155 -23.20 -3.18 -12.07
CA THR A 155 -22.31 -2.01 -12.08
C THR A 155 -21.37 -2.02 -13.28
N THR A 156 -21.03 -0.84 -13.76
CA THR A 156 -20.00 -0.65 -14.79
C THR A 156 -18.71 -0.23 -14.11
N ASP A 157 -17.59 -0.89 -14.44
CA ASP A 157 -16.28 -0.53 -13.91
C ASP A 157 -15.88 0.86 -14.41
N HIS A 158 -15.49 1.73 -13.50
CA HIS A 158 -15.06 3.09 -13.81
C HIS A 158 -13.58 3.12 -14.21
N LYS A 159 -13.23 2.52 -15.34
CA LYS A 159 -11.86 2.52 -15.87
C LYS A 159 -11.52 3.83 -16.62
N PRO A 160 -10.27 4.33 -16.56
CA PRO A 160 -9.87 5.58 -17.21
C PRO A 160 -10.08 5.63 -18.73
N ASP A 161 -10.09 4.48 -19.41
CA ASP A 161 -10.31 4.37 -20.85
C ASP A 161 -11.80 4.28 -21.25
N LEU A 162 -12.72 4.18 -20.28
CA LEU A 162 -14.16 4.29 -20.54
C LEU A 162 -14.46 5.67 -21.17
N PRO A 163 -15.15 5.76 -22.32
CA PRO A 163 -15.24 7.03 -23.06
C PRO A 163 -15.78 8.22 -22.27
N SER A 164 -16.77 8.00 -21.39
CA SER A 164 -17.32 9.06 -20.52
C SER A 164 -16.31 9.52 -19.47
N GLU A 165 -15.56 8.59 -18.89
CA GLU A 165 -14.57 8.86 -17.84
C GLU A 165 -13.36 9.55 -18.43
N ARG A 166 -12.85 9.06 -19.57
CA ARG A 166 -11.78 9.71 -20.34
C ARG A 166 -12.13 11.15 -20.69
N ALA A 167 -13.34 11.38 -21.21
CA ALA A 167 -13.81 12.71 -21.54
C ALA A 167 -13.88 13.64 -20.31
N ARG A 168 -14.29 13.11 -19.14
CA ARG A 168 -14.23 13.87 -17.88
C ARG A 168 -12.78 14.19 -17.52
N ILE A 169 -11.91 13.19 -17.45
CA ILE A 169 -10.49 13.32 -17.06
C ILE A 169 -9.80 14.41 -17.88
N GLU A 170 -9.92 14.33 -19.21
CA GLU A 170 -9.30 15.28 -20.15
C GLU A 170 -9.90 16.69 -20.01
N ARG A 171 -11.24 16.82 -19.88
CA ARG A 171 -11.91 18.12 -19.66
C ARG A 171 -11.51 18.78 -18.34
N THR A 172 -11.20 17.99 -17.31
CA THR A 172 -10.84 18.47 -15.96
C THR A 172 -9.33 18.66 -15.78
N GLY A 173 -8.54 18.63 -16.86
CA GLY A 173 -7.11 18.91 -16.85
C GLY A 173 -6.20 17.71 -16.53
N GLY A 174 -6.76 16.50 -16.41
CA GLY A 174 -5.98 15.26 -16.35
C GLY A 174 -5.73 14.66 -17.74
N ASN A 175 -5.07 13.51 -17.79
CA ASN A 175 -4.92 12.72 -19.01
C ASN A 175 -5.06 11.22 -18.72
N VAL A 176 -5.25 10.43 -19.78
CA VAL A 176 -5.25 8.95 -19.70
C VAL A 176 -4.01 8.44 -20.39
N GLN A 177 -3.16 7.72 -19.65
CA GLN A 177 -1.93 7.12 -20.15
C GLN A 177 -1.98 5.61 -19.96
N GLU A 178 -1.52 4.87 -20.96
CA GLU A 178 -1.39 3.42 -20.86
C GLU A 178 -0.02 3.08 -20.28
N VAL A 179 0.00 2.41 -19.13
CA VAL A 179 1.22 1.98 -18.43
C VAL A 179 1.14 0.47 -18.25
N MET A 180 2.09 -0.25 -18.87
CA MET A 180 2.12 -1.72 -18.87
C MET A 180 0.80 -2.36 -19.34
N GLY A 181 0.13 -1.76 -20.35
CA GLY A 181 -1.13 -2.26 -20.90
C GLY A 181 -2.38 -1.90 -20.09
N VAL A 182 -2.25 -1.09 -19.03
CA VAL A 182 -3.38 -0.64 -18.19
C VAL A 182 -3.54 0.87 -18.33
N ALA A 183 -4.77 1.31 -18.64
CA ALA A 183 -5.11 2.73 -18.69
C ALA A 183 -5.12 3.34 -17.29
N ARG A 184 -4.43 4.46 -17.12
CA ARG A 184 -4.26 5.15 -15.84
C ARG A 184 -4.53 6.65 -15.94
N VAL A 185 -5.20 7.21 -14.94
CA VAL A 185 -5.35 8.66 -14.76
C VAL A 185 -3.99 9.25 -14.43
N ASN A 186 -3.53 10.21 -15.23
CA ASN A 186 -2.24 10.86 -15.10
C ASN A 186 -1.03 9.90 -15.07
N GLY A 187 -1.18 8.68 -15.62
CA GLY A 187 -0.17 7.63 -15.57
C GLY A 187 -0.05 6.90 -14.23
N ASP A 188 -0.89 7.23 -13.24
CA ASP A 188 -0.78 6.72 -11.87
C ASP A 188 -1.94 5.79 -11.49
N LEU A 189 -3.18 6.29 -11.47
CA LEU A 189 -4.32 5.56 -10.90
C LEU A 189 -5.10 4.74 -11.95
N ALA A 190 -5.33 3.45 -11.68
CA ALA A 190 -6.02 2.54 -12.61
C ALA A 190 -7.56 2.62 -12.56
N VAL A 191 -8.12 3.40 -11.63
CA VAL A 191 -9.53 3.75 -11.54
C VAL A 191 -9.75 5.22 -11.86
N SER A 192 -10.90 5.53 -12.44
CA SER A 192 -11.31 6.91 -12.71
C SER A 192 -12.24 7.47 -11.63
N ARG A 193 -12.80 6.63 -10.77
CA ARG A 193 -13.64 7.08 -9.64
C ARG A 193 -13.20 6.43 -8.36
N ALA A 194 -13.06 7.23 -7.30
CA ALA A 194 -12.64 6.80 -5.98
C ALA A 194 -12.93 7.89 -4.93
N PHE A 195 -13.11 7.45 -3.68
CA PHE A 195 -12.95 8.29 -2.49
C PHE A 195 -11.46 8.55 -2.24
N GLY A 196 -11.12 9.68 -1.64
CA GLY A 196 -9.72 10.05 -1.36
C GLY A 196 -8.98 10.51 -2.61
N ASP A 197 -7.73 10.08 -2.80
CA ASP A 197 -6.91 10.41 -3.97
C ASP A 197 -6.74 11.91 -4.22
N ALA A 198 -6.43 12.67 -3.16
CA ALA A 198 -6.37 14.13 -3.17
C ALA A 198 -5.55 14.70 -4.34
N GLN A 199 -4.42 14.05 -4.68
CA GLN A 199 -3.54 14.44 -5.78
C GLN A 199 -4.26 14.51 -7.15
N HIS A 200 -5.30 13.68 -7.37
CA HIS A 200 -6.09 13.63 -8.58
C HIS A 200 -7.36 14.49 -8.55
N LYS A 201 -7.56 15.27 -7.49
CA LYS A 201 -8.70 16.19 -7.27
C LYS A 201 -8.26 17.66 -7.16
N THR A 202 -7.06 17.97 -7.66
CA THR A 202 -6.46 19.32 -7.61
C THR A 202 -6.81 20.20 -8.82
N THR A 203 -7.22 19.59 -9.93
CA THR A 203 -7.61 20.29 -11.17
C THR A 203 -9.08 20.07 -11.49
N GLY A 204 -9.68 20.99 -12.24
CA GLY A 204 -11.05 20.88 -12.72
C GLY A 204 -11.97 21.99 -12.21
N GLY A 205 -13.24 21.65 -12.00
CA GLY A 205 -14.32 22.59 -11.66
C GLY A 205 -14.59 22.72 -10.16
N PRO A 206 -15.52 23.61 -9.78
CA PRO A 206 -15.90 23.82 -8.38
C PRO A 206 -16.78 22.70 -7.81
N ASN A 207 -17.35 21.83 -8.67
CA ASN A 207 -18.21 20.74 -8.22
C ASN A 207 -17.38 19.50 -7.91
N PRO A 208 -17.73 18.71 -6.88
CA PRO A 208 -16.98 17.49 -6.50
C PRO A 208 -16.83 16.45 -7.61
N GLU A 209 -17.73 16.44 -8.60
CA GLU A 209 -17.65 15.55 -9.75
C GLU A 209 -16.73 16.05 -10.87
N ASP A 210 -16.36 17.33 -10.89
CA ASP A 210 -15.60 17.96 -11.96
C ASP A 210 -14.09 17.83 -11.73
N HIS A 211 -13.61 16.62 -11.46
CA HIS A 211 -12.19 16.30 -11.25
C HIS A 211 -11.73 15.08 -12.07
N PRO A 212 -10.42 14.91 -12.31
CA PRO A 212 -9.89 13.73 -12.98
C PRO A 212 -10.34 12.42 -12.31
N VAL A 213 -10.25 12.35 -10.98
CA VAL A 213 -10.84 11.29 -10.18
C VAL A 213 -12.05 11.84 -9.42
N SER A 214 -13.18 11.15 -9.49
CA SER A 214 -14.45 11.62 -8.91
C SER A 214 -15.00 10.63 -7.89
N ALA A 215 -15.53 11.12 -6.77
CA ALA A 215 -16.28 10.31 -5.80
C ALA A 215 -17.79 10.25 -6.12
N ALA A 216 -18.20 10.65 -7.34
CA ALA A 216 -19.60 10.62 -7.74
C ALA A 216 -20.06 9.18 -8.02
N PRO A 217 -21.04 8.65 -7.26
CA PRO A 217 -21.56 7.32 -7.53
C PRO A 217 -22.36 7.28 -8.83
N GLU A 218 -22.17 6.23 -9.62
CA GLU A 218 -23.16 5.81 -10.61
C GLU A 218 -24.26 5.03 -9.88
N LEU A 219 -25.52 5.47 -10.03
CA LEU A 219 -26.68 4.86 -9.38
C LEU A 219 -27.62 4.24 -10.41
N LYS A 220 -28.08 3.01 -10.13
CA LYS A 220 -29.02 2.26 -10.96
C LYS A 220 -30.05 1.55 -10.09
N GLU A 221 -31.29 1.47 -10.56
CA GLU A 221 -32.37 0.76 -9.88
C GLU A 221 -32.70 -0.56 -10.59
N PHE A 222 -32.91 -1.61 -9.80
CA PHE A 222 -33.29 -2.95 -10.27
C PHE A 222 -34.34 -3.56 -9.34
N GLU A 223 -34.94 -4.67 -9.79
CA GLU A 223 -35.77 -5.53 -8.95
C GLU A 223 -35.28 -6.97 -9.04
N CYS A 224 -35.42 -7.71 -7.95
CA CYS A 224 -35.13 -9.14 -7.91
C CYS A 224 -36.15 -9.93 -7.08
N GLY A 225 -36.23 -11.22 -7.36
CA GLY A 225 -37.12 -12.15 -6.67
C GLY A 225 -36.51 -12.70 -5.38
N PRO A 226 -37.32 -13.27 -4.48
CA PRO A 226 -36.87 -13.78 -3.19
C PRO A 226 -35.91 -14.98 -3.27
N SER A 227 -35.80 -15.64 -4.42
CA SER A 227 -34.87 -16.75 -4.68
C SER A 227 -33.53 -16.31 -5.26
N ASP A 228 -33.41 -15.04 -5.65
CA ASP A 228 -32.16 -14.49 -6.17
C ASP A 228 -31.21 -14.16 -5.00
N PHE A 229 -29.93 -13.99 -5.31
CA PHE A 229 -28.93 -13.56 -4.35
C PHE A 229 -28.02 -12.49 -4.95
N LEU A 230 -27.57 -11.55 -4.12
CA LEU A 230 -26.64 -10.51 -4.54
C LEU A 230 -25.22 -10.93 -4.16
N MET A 231 -24.26 -10.55 -5.00
CA MET A 231 -22.85 -10.61 -4.67
C MET A 231 -22.22 -9.23 -4.80
N LEU A 232 -21.39 -8.84 -3.83
CA LEU A 232 -20.53 -7.66 -3.94
C LEU A 232 -19.08 -8.16 -3.85
N VAL A 233 -18.27 -7.82 -4.84
CA VAL A 233 -16.90 -8.32 -4.97
C VAL A 233 -15.94 -7.19 -5.34
N CYS A 234 -14.72 -7.23 -4.81
CA CYS A 234 -13.63 -6.36 -5.29
C CYS A 234 -13.02 -6.89 -6.59
N ASP A 235 -12.10 -6.12 -7.18
CA ASP A 235 -11.47 -6.45 -8.45
C ASP A 235 -10.60 -7.73 -8.37
N GLY A 236 -10.07 -8.03 -7.18
CA GLY A 236 -9.32 -9.24 -6.87
C GLY A 236 -10.11 -10.53 -7.07
N ILE A 237 -11.44 -10.47 -7.12
CA ILE A 237 -12.30 -11.59 -7.56
C ILE A 237 -12.57 -11.51 -9.08
N SER A 238 -12.85 -10.33 -9.61
CA SER A 238 -13.46 -10.16 -10.94
C SER A 238 -12.51 -9.88 -12.11
N GLU A 239 -11.22 -9.64 -11.85
CA GLU A 239 -10.20 -9.37 -12.90
C GLU A 239 -9.30 -10.57 -13.23
N GLY A 240 -9.27 -11.61 -12.39
CA GLY A 240 -8.54 -12.84 -12.68
C GLY A 240 -9.14 -13.63 -13.85
N ASN A 241 -8.64 -14.85 -14.10
CA ASN A 241 -9.27 -15.79 -15.04
C ASN A 241 -10.56 -16.39 -14.45
N PHE A 242 -11.45 -15.55 -13.93
CA PHE A 242 -12.66 -15.93 -13.21
C PHE A 242 -13.83 -15.00 -13.57
N PRO A 243 -14.48 -15.23 -14.74
CA PRO A 243 -15.55 -14.35 -15.22
C PRO A 243 -16.76 -14.38 -14.28
N ASN A 244 -17.54 -13.30 -14.25
CA ASN A 244 -18.66 -13.10 -13.33
C ASN A 244 -19.70 -14.24 -13.41
N GLU A 245 -19.94 -14.81 -14.60
CA GLU A 245 -20.82 -15.98 -14.77
C GLU A 245 -20.31 -17.20 -13.98
N ALA A 246 -19.00 -17.47 -14.01
CA ALA A 246 -18.39 -18.56 -13.26
C ALA A 246 -18.40 -18.30 -11.75
N VAL A 247 -18.20 -17.04 -11.34
CA VAL A 247 -18.30 -16.60 -9.93
C VAL A 247 -19.70 -16.89 -9.38
N VAL A 248 -20.74 -16.43 -10.08
CA VAL A 248 -22.14 -16.65 -9.68
C VAL A 248 -22.51 -18.12 -9.67
N LYS A 249 -22.06 -18.88 -10.68
CA LYS A 249 -22.31 -20.32 -10.77
C LYS A 249 -21.72 -21.06 -9.57
N LEU A 250 -20.46 -20.80 -9.22
CA LEU A 250 -19.81 -21.43 -8.07
C LEU A 250 -20.55 -21.09 -6.77
N ALA A 251 -20.91 -19.81 -6.58
CA ALA A 251 -21.67 -19.38 -5.42
C ALA A 251 -23.01 -20.13 -5.31
N ALA A 252 -23.77 -20.22 -6.40
CA ALA A 252 -25.06 -20.93 -6.44
C ALA A 252 -24.91 -22.44 -6.15
N GLU A 253 -23.87 -23.08 -6.68
CA GLU A 253 -23.57 -24.49 -6.39
C GLU A 253 -23.30 -24.73 -4.90
N LYS A 254 -22.54 -23.83 -4.25
CA LYS A 254 -22.26 -23.88 -2.82
C LYS A 254 -23.50 -23.60 -1.97
N LEU A 255 -24.36 -22.68 -2.41
CA LEU A 255 -25.62 -22.36 -1.72
C LEU A 255 -26.65 -23.50 -1.81
N LYS A 256 -26.58 -24.37 -2.83
CA LYS A 256 -27.47 -25.55 -2.96
C LYS A 256 -27.08 -26.70 -2.03
N ALA A 257 -25.87 -26.71 -1.50
CA ALA A 257 -25.38 -27.80 -0.66
C ALA A 257 -26.04 -27.77 0.73
N GLU A 258 -26.89 -28.77 1.01
CA GLU A 258 -27.50 -29.08 2.31
C GLU A 258 -28.54 -28.08 2.87
N GLY A 259 -29.45 -28.58 3.71
CA GLY A 259 -30.77 -27.98 3.99
C GLY A 259 -30.83 -26.55 4.55
N LYS A 260 -29.70 -25.94 4.95
CA LYS A 260 -29.59 -24.52 5.34
C LYS A 260 -28.40 -23.88 4.62
N PRO A 261 -28.64 -22.97 3.65
CA PRO A 261 -27.54 -22.33 2.91
C PRO A 261 -26.69 -21.44 3.82
N ASP A 262 -25.38 -21.62 3.79
CA ASP A 262 -24.40 -20.73 4.41
C ASP A 262 -23.76 -19.82 3.33
N PRO A 263 -24.19 -18.55 3.20
CA PRO A 263 -23.59 -17.62 2.25
C PRO A 263 -22.10 -17.37 2.51
N ALA A 264 -21.59 -17.53 3.73
CA ALA A 264 -20.17 -17.37 3.99
C ALA A 264 -19.34 -18.51 3.37
N GLN A 265 -19.81 -19.77 3.41
CA GLN A 265 -19.12 -20.89 2.74
C GLN A 265 -19.06 -20.71 1.23
N ALA A 266 -20.12 -20.15 0.63
CA ALA A 266 -20.09 -19.78 -0.78
C ALA A 266 -19.08 -18.65 -1.05
N ALA A 267 -19.01 -17.62 -0.20
CA ALA A 267 -18.04 -16.54 -0.34
C ALA A 267 -16.57 -17.02 -0.19
N ILE A 268 -16.30 -17.88 0.80
CA ILE A 268 -14.99 -18.52 1.02
C ILE A 268 -14.55 -19.30 -0.24
N ALA A 269 -15.46 -20.09 -0.81
CA ALA A 269 -15.18 -20.87 -2.01
C ALA A 269 -14.82 -19.97 -3.20
N VAL A 270 -15.50 -18.83 -3.35
CA VAL A 270 -15.22 -17.84 -4.39
C VAL A 270 -13.83 -17.22 -4.20
N CYS A 271 -13.45 -16.81 -2.98
CA CYS A 271 -12.10 -16.28 -2.71
C CYS A 271 -10.99 -17.30 -3.03
N HIS A 272 -11.15 -18.56 -2.60
CA HIS A 272 -10.17 -19.59 -2.91
C HIS A 272 -10.08 -19.90 -4.42
N GLU A 273 -11.21 -19.89 -5.13
CA GLU A 273 -11.19 -20.12 -6.57
C GLU A 273 -10.55 -18.94 -7.33
N ALA A 274 -10.77 -17.70 -6.89
CA ALA A 274 -10.12 -16.52 -7.46
C ALA A 274 -8.58 -16.60 -7.36
N ILE A 275 -8.03 -17.07 -6.23
CA ILE A 275 -6.58 -17.33 -6.09
C ILE A 275 -6.10 -18.38 -7.11
N LYS A 276 -6.84 -19.48 -7.29
CA LYS A 276 -6.48 -20.52 -8.27
C LYS A 276 -6.58 -20.01 -9.71
N CYS A 277 -7.52 -19.10 -9.96
CA CYS A 277 -7.68 -18.40 -11.22
C CYS A 277 -6.65 -17.27 -11.44
N GLY A 278 -5.65 -17.16 -10.56
CA GLY A 278 -4.48 -16.31 -10.76
C GLY A 278 -4.56 -14.94 -10.11
N SER A 279 -5.56 -14.67 -9.26
CA SER A 279 -5.62 -13.43 -8.51
C SER A 279 -4.38 -13.25 -7.63
N LYS A 280 -3.85 -12.02 -7.65
CA LYS A 280 -2.72 -11.59 -6.83
C LYS A 280 -3.09 -10.45 -5.88
N ASP A 281 -4.38 -10.17 -5.76
CA ASP A 281 -4.86 -9.03 -4.98
C ASP A 281 -5.38 -9.41 -3.60
N ASN A 282 -5.83 -8.42 -2.84
CA ASN A 282 -6.81 -8.62 -1.78
C ASN A 282 -8.12 -9.14 -2.37
N LEU A 283 -8.84 -9.97 -1.62
CA LEU A 283 -10.07 -10.59 -2.11
C LEU A 283 -11.18 -10.40 -1.08
N SER A 284 -12.24 -9.71 -1.47
CA SER A 284 -13.46 -9.51 -0.70
C SER A 284 -14.66 -10.02 -1.48
N CYS A 285 -15.46 -10.87 -0.85
CA CYS A 285 -16.69 -11.41 -1.43
C CYS A 285 -17.81 -11.38 -0.40
N MET A 286 -18.88 -10.66 -0.71
CA MET A 286 -20.12 -10.64 0.07
C MET A 286 -21.22 -11.34 -0.70
N ILE A 287 -21.97 -12.22 -0.03
CA ILE A 287 -23.19 -12.84 -0.57
C ILE A 287 -24.36 -12.47 0.33
N VAL A 288 -25.40 -11.88 -0.28
CA VAL A 288 -26.64 -11.49 0.39
C VAL A 288 -27.77 -12.37 -0.13
N LEU A 289 -28.28 -13.23 0.74
CA LEU A 289 -29.51 -13.99 0.49
C LEU A 289 -30.72 -13.16 0.91
N LEU A 290 -31.72 -13.14 0.04
CA LEU A 290 -32.98 -12.45 0.25
C LEU A 290 -33.92 -13.36 1.04
N GLY A 291 -34.58 -12.80 2.05
CA GLY A 291 -35.35 -13.54 3.03
C GLY A 291 -34.52 -13.85 4.29
N GLY A 292 -35.13 -13.56 5.44
CA GLY A 292 -34.49 -13.75 6.73
C GLY A 292 -34.33 -15.20 7.16
N GLY A 293 -33.73 -15.33 8.33
CA GLY A 293 -33.43 -16.59 8.99
C GLY A 293 -32.07 -16.54 9.66
N GLU A 294 -31.76 -17.61 10.38
CA GLU A 294 -30.44 -17.81 10.95
C GLU A 294 -29.43 -18.18 9.85
N VAL A 295 -28.18 -17.78 10.07
CA VAL A 295 -27.04 -18.25 9.27
C VAL A 295 -26.27 -19.26 10.11
N PRO A 296 -25.95 -20.46 9.57
CA PRO A 296 -25.13 -21.44 10.30
C PRO A 296 -23.72 -20.89 10.60
N GLY A 297 -23.15 -21.22 11.76
CA GLY A 297 -21.77 -20.90 12.11
C GLY A 297 -21.61 -19.68 13.03
N GLU A 298 -20.36 -19.35 13.33
CA GLU A 298 -20.01 -18.20 14.17
C GLU A 298 -20.21 -16.88 13.40
N GLN A 299 -20.62 -15.84 14.12
CA GLN A 299 -20.85 -14.51 13.54
C GLN A 299 -19.57 -13.93 12.94
N VAL A 300 -18.44 -14.15 13.60
CA VAL A 300 -17.10 -13.82 13.13
C VAL A 300 -16.26 -15.09 13.29
N GLU A 301 -15.63 -15.55 12.21
CA GLU A 301 -14.85 -16.79 12.18
C GLU A 301 -13.51 -16.53 11.48
N PHE A 302 -12.44 -17.12 12.00
CA PHE A 302 -11.15 -17.19 11.32
C PHE A 302 -10.93 -18.59 10.77
N ILE A 303 -10.73 -18.70 9.47
CA ILE A 303 -10.37 -19.94 8.78
C ILE A 303 -8.87 -19.89 8.49
N PRO A 304 -8.04 -20.61 9.26
CA PRO A 304 -6.59 -20.57 9.08
C PRO A 304 -6.18 -21.28 7.79
N GLY A 305 -5.49 -20.54 6.92
CA GLY A 305 -4.75 -21.07 5.79
C GLY A 305 -3.34 -21.52 6.18
N PRO A 306 -2.60 -22.19 5.27
CA PRO A 306 -1.22 -22.60 5.50
C PRO A 306 -0.30 -21.46 5.95
N PHE A 307 0.56 -21.74 6.94
CA PHE A 307 1.57 -20.79 7.41
C PHE A 307 2.94 -21.08 6.78
N GLU A 308 3.09 -20.78 5.50
CA GLU A 308 4.20 -21.29 4.67
C GLU A 308 5.51 -20.48 4.69
N ALA A 309 5.48 -19.23 5.13
CA ALA A 309 6.67 -18.36 5.14
C ALA A 309 6.91 -17.73 6.54
N PRO A 310 7.15 -18.57 7.57
CA PRO A 310 7.29 -18.12 8.96
C PRO A 310 8.44 -17.13 9.17
N ASP A 311 9.49 -17.17 8.35
CA ASP A 311 10.66 -16.31 8.46
C ASP A 311 10.50 -14.95 7.76
N ASN A 312 9.43 -14.77 6.96
CA ASN A 312 9.20 -13.52 6.25
C ASN A 312 8.34 -12.54 7.09
N PRO A 313 8.87 -11.36 7.48
CA PRO A 313 8.13 -10.42 8.34
C PRO A 313 6.85 -9.88 7.71
N ALA A 314 6.82 -9.64 6.40
CA ALA A 314 5.64 -9.14 5.70
C ALA A 314 4.53 -10.21 5.65
N PHE A 315 4.89 -11.47 5.39
CA PHE A 315 3.95 -12.59 5.44
C PHE A 315 3.35 -12.76 6.84
N ARG A 316 4.18 -12.73 7.89
CA ARG A 316 3.69 -12.77 9.28
C ARG A 316 2.73 -11.64 9.59
N LYS A 317 3.06 -10.42 9.16
CA LYS A 317 2.22 -9.24 9.38
C LYS A 317 0.87 -9.40 8.69
N ALA A 318 0.85 -9.79 7.42
CA ALA A 318 -0.37 -10.03 6.66
C ALA A 318 -1.23 -11.16 7.26
N TYR A 319 -0.61 -12.26 7.69
CA TYR A 319 -1.31 -13.35 8.37
C TYR A 319 -1.90 -12.90 9.73
N SER A 320 -1.15 -12.10 10.50
CA SER A 320 -1.61 -11.51 11.76
C SER A 320 -2.80 -10.58 11.54
N ALA A 321 -2.73 -9.71 10.53
CA ALA A 321 -3.82 -8.79 10.20
C ALA A 321 -5.13 -9.55 9.91
N MET A 322 -5.08 -10.62 9.13
CA MET A 322 -6.25 -11.47 8.87
C MET A 322 -6.81 -12.13 10.15
N ALA A 323 -5.94 -12.54 11.07
CA ALA A 323 -6.36 -13.10 12.36
C ALA A 323 -7.01 -12.03 13.25
N GLU A 324 -6.45 -10.81 13.25
CA GLU A 324 -6.94 -9.66 14.03
C GLU A 324 -8.34 -9.21 13.57
N HIS A 325 -8.65 -9.30 12.28
CA HIS A 325 -10.00 -9.04 11.75
C HIS A 325 -11.07 -9.99 12.34
N ALA A 326 -10.64 -11.16 12.81
CA ALA A 326 -11.48 -12.12 13.52
C ALA A 326 -11.27 -12.09 15.06
N GLY A 327 -10.54 -11.10 15.59
CA GLY A 327 -10.30 -10.92 17.02
C GLY A 327 -9.29 -11.89 17.63
N LEU A 328 -8.37 -12.44 16.82
CA LEU A 328 -7.35 -13.39 17.27
C LEU A 328 -5.94 -12.81 17.16
N SER A 329 -5.06 -13.20 18.08
CA SER A 329 -3.62 -13.00 17.91
C SER A 329 -3.03 -13.96 16.87
N LEU A 330 -1.83 -13.65 16.36
CA LEU A 330 -1.10 -14.56 15.49
C LEU A 330 -0.90 -15.95 16.12
N SER A 331 -0.59 -16.04 17.42
CA SER A 331 -0.41 -17.33 18.09
C SER A 331 -1.71 -18.14 18.22
N GLN A 332 -2.84 -17.48 18.50
CA GLN A 332 -4.15 -18.14 18.49
C GLN A 332 -4.50 -18.64 17.09
N ALA A 333 -4.14 -17.89 16.04
CA ALA A 333 -4.33 -18.30 14.66
C ALA A 333 -3.49 -19.53 14.29
N LEU A 334 -2.22 -19.58 14.72
CA LEU A 334 -1.34 -20.74 14.51
C LEU A 334 -1.81 -21.97 15.28
N GLU A 335 -2.28 -21.79 16.51
CA GLU A 335 -2.88 -22.89 17.29
C GLU A 335 -4.07 -23.49 16.55
N LYS A 336 -5.00 -22.64 16.07
CA LYS A 336 -6.13 -23.07 15.25
C LYS A 336 -5.67 -23.78 13.97
N ARG A 337 -4.65 -23.27 13.27
CA ARG A 337 -4.09 -23.92 12.07
C ARG A 337 -3.56 -25.30 12.39
N PHE A 338 -2.75 -25.41 13.44
CA PHE A 338 -2.13 -26.68 13.85
C PHE A 338 -3.18 -27.74 14.22
N SER A 339 -4.17 -27.36 15.03
CA SER A 339 -5.27 -28.25 15.44
C SER A 339 -6.09 -28.69 14.23
N ARG A 340 -6.37 -27.77 13.30
CA ARG A 340 -7.03 -28.08 12.02
C ARG A 340 -6.22 -29.04 11.17
N CYS A 341 -4.91 -28.82 10.99
CA CYS A 341 -4.03 -29.71 10.24
C CYS A 341 -4.02 -31.12 10.81
N LYS A 342 -3.95 -31.27 12.14
CA LYS A 342 -4.03 -32.59 12.80
C LYS A 342 -5.35 -33.29 12.52
N SER A 343 -6.47 -32.57 12.62
CA SER A 343 -7.79 -33.10 12.31
C SER A 343 -7.91 -33.52 10.84
N GLU A 344 -7.53 -32.67 9.89
CA GLU A 344 -7.56 -32.97 8.46
C GLU A 344 -6.66 -34.16 8.11
N LEU A 345 -5.46 -34.23 8.69
CA LEU A 345 -4.52 -35.33 8.50
C LEU A 345 -5.08 -36.67 9.02
N SER A 346 -5.86 -36.65 10.10
CA SER A 346 -6.51 -37.86 10.65
C SER A 346 -7.60 -38.44 9.74
N LEU A 347 -8.19 -37.59 8.89
CA LEU A 347 -9.26 -37.96 7.95
C LEU A 347 -8.74 -38.24 6.53
N ALA A 348 -7.55 -37.73 6.20
CA ALA A 348 -6.97 -37.85 4.87
C ALA A 348 -6.43 -39.26 4.57
N ASP A 349 -6.49 -39.66 3.30
CA ASP A 349 -5.75 -40.84 2.83
C ASP A 349 -4.24 -40.59 3.04
N PRO A 350 -3.53 -41.43 3.83
CA PRO A 350 -2.12 -41.25 4.11
C PRO A 350 -1.20 -41.20 2.88
N ALA A 351 -1.65 -41.72 1.73
CA ALA A 351 -0.93 -41.70 0.46
C ALA A 351 -1.21 -40.45 -0.40
N SER A 352 -2.23 -39.65 -0.05
CA SER A 352 -2.59 -38.45 -0.79
C SER A 352 -1.53 -37.36 -0.69
N GLU A 353 -1.46 -36.49 -1.71
CA GLU A 353 -0.53 -35.36 -1.70
C GLU A 353 -0.87 -34.36 -0.58
N ALA A 354 -2.16 -34.12 -0.34
CA ALA A 354 -2.64 -33.29 0.77
C ALA A 354 -2.15 -33.79 2.13
N ALA A 355 -2.14 -35.11 2.37
CA ALA A 355 -1.62 -35.67 3.61
C ALA A 355 -0.10 -35.47 3.77
N LYS A 356 0.67 -35.41 2.66
CA LYS A 356 2.11 -35.11 2.71
C LYS A 356 2.35 -33.64 3.03
N GLU A 357 1.59 -32.73 2.40
CA GLU A 357 1.65 -31.30 2.66
C GLU A 357 1.31 -30.97 4.12
N LEU A 358 0.23 -31.55 4.66
CA LEU A 358 -0.16 -31.39 6.06
C LEU A 358 0.91 -31.89 7.04
N LYS A 359 1.56 -33.03 6.74
CA LYS A 359 2.68 -33.54 7.56
C LYS A 359 3.88 -32.60 7.54
N LEU A 360 4.20 -32.03 6.37
CA LEU A 360 5.30 -31.08 6.22
C LEU A 360 5.02 -29.80 7.00
N GLU A 361 3.79 -29.28 6.92
CA GLU A 361 3.37 -28.10 7.67
C GLU A 361 3.34 -28.33 9.18
N ILE A 362 2.84 -29.48 9.66
CA ILE A 362 2.89 -29.82 11.09
C ILE A 362 4.34 -29.98 11.56
N GLY A 363 5.21 -30.56 10.71
CA GLY A 363 6.61 -30.82 11.01
C GLY A 363 7.43 -29.56 11.29
N GLN A 364 7.02 -28.38 10.79
CA GLN A 364 7.71 -27.11 11.09
C GLN A 364 7.67 -26.73 12.58
N TYR A 365 6.69 -27.28 13.33
CA TYR A 365 6.54 -27.09 14.76
C TYR A 365 7.34 -28.12 15.59
N GLY A 366 8.19 -28.93 14.96
CA GLY A 366 8.95 -29.99 15.63
C GLY A 366 8.04 -31.04 16.25
N SER A 367 8.11 -31.24 17.56
CA SER A 367 7.18 -32.12 18.28
C SER A 367 5.76 -31.53 18.44
N GLY A 368 5.58 -30.23 18.17
CA GLY A 368 4.36 -29.50 18.48
C GLY A 368 4.18 -29.25 19.98
N PRO A 369 3.05 -28.62 20.38
CA PRO A 369 2.69 -28.46 21.79
C PRO A 369 2.44 -29.82 22.46
N PRO A 370 2.74 -29.96 23.77
CA PRO A 370 2.44 -31.18 24.53
C PRO A 370 0.98 -31.63 24.40
N GLU A 371 0.74 -32.93 24.28
CA GLU A 371 -0.60 -33.49 24.01
C GLU A 371 -1.58 -33.26 25.16
N GLU A 372 -1.08 -33.07 26.38
CA GLU A 372 -1.85 -32.71 27.57
C GLU A 372 -2.42 -31.30 27.54
N LEU A 373 -1.91 -30.41 26.68
CA LEU A 373 -2.42 -29.04 26.58
C LEU A 373 -3.69 -29.01 25.74
N GLN A 374 -4.78 -28.55 26.37
CA GLN A 374 -6.09 -28.47 25.73
C GLN A 374 -6.10 -27.44 24.59
N GLU A 375 -6.80 -27.76 23.50
CA GLU A 375 -7.05 -26.84 22.39
C GLU A 375 -7.69 -25.54 22.89
N GLY A 376 -7.14 -24.39 22.44
CA GLY A 376 -7.54 -23.07 22.89
C GLY A 376 -7.13 -22.68 24.33
N SER A 377 -6.40 -23.50 25.07
CA SER A 377 -5.90 -23.12 26.40
C SER A 377 -4.80 -22.05 26.30
N THR A 378 -4.67 -21.22 27.33
CA THR A 378 -3.64 -20.18 27.39
C THR A 378 -2.23 -20.78 27.28
N GLU A 379 -1.99 -21.88 27.97
CA GLU A 379 -0.70 -22.58 27.95
C GLU A 379 -0.36 -23.11 26.55
N ARG A 380 -1.35 -23.61 25.81
CA ARG A 380 -1.14 -24.07 24.43
C ARG A 380 -0.85 -22.90 23.49
N VAL A 381 -1.55 -21.80 23.64
CA VAL A 381 -1.30 -20.57 22.86
C VAL A 381 0.09 -20.00 23.17
N ASP A 382 0.49 -20.00 24.44
CA ASP A 382 1.82 -19.55 24.87
C ASP A 382 2.95 -20.40 24.30
N TRP A 383 2.71 -21.70 24.07
CA TRP A 383 3.65 -22.54 23.34
C TRP A 383 3.91 -22.02 21.93
N PHE A 384 2.85 -21.64 21.19
CA PHE A 384 3.00 -21.05 19.84
C PHE A 384 3.65 -19.66 19.88
N ASN A 385 3.39 -18.85 20.91
CA ASN A 385 4.11 -17.59 21.14
C ASN A 385 5.62 -17.84 21.28
N ASN A 386 6.01 -18.78 22.13
CA ASN A 386 7.42 -19.14 22.35
C ASN A 386 8.09 -19.69 21.08
N TRP A 387 7.36 -20.48 20.28
CA TRP A 387 7.84 -20.94 18.97
C TRP A 387 8.07 -19.77 18.00
N LEU A 388 7.15 -18.79 17.95
CA LEU A 388 7.26 -17.58 17.13
C LEU A 388 8.43 -16.66 17.52
N GLU A 389 8.80 -16.65 18.80
CA GLU A 389 9.97 -15.91 19.31
C GLU A 389 11.26 -16.65 19.00
N SER A 390 11.27 -17.97 19.17
CA SER A 390 12.43 -18.81 18.88
C SER A 390 12.80 -18.78 17.39
N SER A 391 11.81 -18.76 16.49
CA SER A 391 12.03 -18.65 15.04
C SER A 391 12.60 -17.30 14.60
N ARG A 392 12.30 -16.22 15.35
CA ARG A 392 12.94 -14.89 15.15
C ARG A 392 14.41 -14.92 15.55
N ASN A 393 14.71 -15.55 16.68
CA ASN A 393 16.08 -15.58 17.20
C ASN A 393 17.01 -16.47 16.35
N SER A 394 16.49 -17.51 15.69
CA SER A 394 17.27 -18.31 14.73
C SER A 394 17.62 -17.55 13.46
N THR A 395 16.75 -16.65 12.99
CA THR A 395 17.01 -15.79 11.82
C THR A 395 17.98 -14.65 12.14
N GLU A 396 17.96 -14.13 13.38
CA GLU A 396 18.94 -13.13 13.84
C GLU A 396 20.32 -13.74 14.16
N ASN A 397 20.40 -14.96 14.72
CA ASN A 397 21.66 -15.64 15.00
C ASN A 397 22.32 -16.29 13.78
N ALA A 398 21.58 -16.53 12.68
CA ALA A 398 22.17 -16.96 11.41
C ALA A 398 22.92 -15.83 10.68
N GLY A 399 22.85 -14.58 11.18
CA GLY A 399 23.57 -13.42 10.66
C GLY A 399 24.98 -13.20 11.23
N LEU A 400 25.45 -14.07 12.14
CA LEU A 400 26.78 -13.98 12.76
C LEU A 400 27.45 -15.36 12.79
N GLY A 401 27.83 -15.87 11.63
CA GLY A 401 28.63 -17.09 11.47
C GLY A 401 29.54 -16.99 10.25
N ASP A 402 30.84 -17.19 10.47
CA ASP A 402 31.93 -17.11 9.50
C ASP A 402 31.66 -17.80 8.16
N GLY A 403 31.96 -17.07 7.07
CA GLY A 403 32.52 -17.56 5.81
C GLY A 403 32.05 -18.90 5.25
N ALA A 404 30.86 -18.94 4.64
CA ALA A 404 30.56 -19.83 3.52
C ALA A 404 29.32 -19.31 2.76
N GLU A 405 29.49 -19.00 1.47
CA GLU A 405 28.36 -18.69 0.57
C GLU A 405 27.43 -19.91 0.44
N PRO A 406 26.09 -19.75 0.50
CA PRO A 406 25.18 -20.78 0.07
C PRO A 406 24.99 -20.70 -1.45
N GLU A 407 25.47 -21.71 -2.17
CA GLU A 407 25.15 -21.95 -3.57
C GLU A 407 23.64 -22.15 -3.75
N GLY A 408 22.99 -21.15 -4.35
CA GLY A 408 21.57 -21.13 -4.65
C GLY A 408 21.23 -20.23 -5.82
N GLY A 409 21.68 -20.60 -7.03
CA GLY A 409 21.02 -20.35 -8.32
C GLY A 409 20.44 -18.96 -8.64
N GLY A 410 21.01 -17.86 -8.14
CA GLY A 410 20.68 -16.48 -8.55
C GLY A 410 21.91 -15.77 -9.09
N MET A 411 21.76 -14.99 -10.17
CA MET A 411 22.87 -14.17 -10.70
C MET A 411 23.37 -13.22 -9.61
N THR A 412 24.69 -13.15 -9.45
CA THR A 412 25.31 -12.20 -8.51
C THR A 412 25.11 -10.76 -9.00
N ARG A 413 25.26 -9.79 -8.10
CA ARG A 413 25.10 -8.36 -8.41
C ARG A 413 26.02 -7.90 -9.54
N ASP A 414 27.22 -8.47 -9.63
CA ASP A 414 28.21 -8.16 -10.67
C ASP A 414 27.85 -8.81 -12.02
N GLN A 415 27.26 -10.01 -12.00
CA GLN A 415 26.74 -10.67 -13.21
C GLN A 415 25.53 -9.94 -13.80
N LEU A 416 24.67 -9.40 -12.93
CA LEU A 416 23.54 -8.57 -13.34
C LEU A 416 24.03 -7.23 -13.95
N TRP A 417 25.12 -6.69 -13.42
CA TRP A 417 25.75 -5.45 -13.90
C TRP A 417 26.36 -5.62 -15.31
N GLU A 418 27.12 -6.68 -15.57
CA GLU A 418 27.62 -6.99 -16.91
C GLU A 418 26.50 -7.21 -17.93
N MET A 419 25.39 -7.84 -17.51
CA MET A 419 24.23 -8.09 -18.37
C MET A 419 23.47 -6.80 -18.73
N LEU A 420 23.42 -5.82 -17.81
CA LEU A 420 22.82 -4.50 -18.05
C LEU A 420 23.71 -3.59 -18.92
N GLN A 421 25.04 -3.72 -18.83
CA GLN A 421 25.96 -2.97 -19.69
C GLN A 421 25.99 -3.50 -21.13
N SER A 422 25.83 -4.80 -21.32
CA SER A 422 25.88 -5.46 -22.63
C SER A 422 24.56 -5.43 -23.40
N ASN A 423 23.44 -5.00 -22.78
CA ASN A 423 22.12 -5.05 -23.40
C ASN A 423 21.25 -3.80 -23.15
N PRO A 424 21.27 -2.82 -24.07
CA PRO A 424 20.56 -1.52 -23.92
C PRO A 424 19.06 -1.65 -23.63
N ARG A 425 18.40 -2.68 -24.19
CA ARG A 425 16.95 -2.89 -24.00
C ARG A 425 16.57 -3.28 -22.58
N LEU A 426 17.43 -3.99 -21.85
CA LEU A 426 17.16 -4.38 -20.46
C LEU A 426 17.33 -3.19 -19.50
N ARG A 427 18.20 -2.24 -19.87
CA ARG A 427 18.42 -1.00 -19.13
C ARG A 427 17.20 -0.07 -19.20
N ASP A 428 16.64 0.11 -20.40
CA ASP A 428 15.43 0.93 -20.59
C ASP A 428 14.21 0.34 -19.85
N ILE A 429 14.11 -0.99 -19.78
CA ILE A 429 13.05 -1.69 -19.02
C ILE A 429 13.23 -1.52 -17.50
N ALA A 430 14.47 -1.56 -17.02
CA ALA A 430 14.77 -1.39 -15.60
C ALA A 430 14.56 0.06 -15.13
N GLU A 431 14.91 1.05 -15.95
CA GLU A 431 14.67 2.49 -15.67
C GLU A 431 13.17 2.85 -15.75
N SER A 432 12.41 2.27 -16.69
CA SER A 432 10.96 2.53 -16.84
C SER A 432 10.07 1.81 -15.82
N SER A 433 10.58 0.79 -15.12
CA SER A 433 9.82 0.01 -14.13
C SER A 433 9.93 0.55 -12.69
N GLY A 434 10.65 1.66 -12.48
CA GLY A 434 10.83 2.25 -11.14
C GLY A 434 11.62 1.38 -10.16
N LEU A 435 12.30 0.33 -10.65
CA LEU A 435 13.41 -0.26 -9.91
C LEU A 435 14.42 0.86 -9.77
N GLY A 436 14.64 1.34 -8.54
CA GLY A 436 15.66 2.33 -8.25
C GLY A 436 17.03 1.77 -8.62
N LEU A 437 17.40 1.83 -9.90
CA LEU A 437 18.75 1.68 -10.38
C LEU A 437 19.63 2.70 -9.67
N ASP A 438 19.09 3.84 -9.21
CA ASP A 438 19.73 4.76 -8.27
C ASP A 438 20.24 4.09 -6.98
N ARG A 439 19.70 2.95 -6.53
CA ARG A 439 20.26 2.16 -5.40
C ARG A 439 21.33 1.15 -5.81
N LEU A 440 21.37 0.73 -7.08
CA LEU A 440 22.42 -0.15 -7.64
C LEU A 440 23.57 0.65 -8.26
N LEU A 441 23.34 1.90 -8.65
CA LEU A 441 24.24 2.83 -9.34
C LEU A 441 25.09 3.67 -8.39
N ILE A 442 24.93 3.54 -7.07
CA ILE A 442 25.84 4.18 -6.12
C ILE A 442 27.04 3.26 -5.91
N GLN A 443 27.90 3.19 -6.92
CA GLN A 443 29.32 3.19 -6.67
C GLN A 443 29.77 4.63 -6.84
N ASP A 444 30.38 5.17 -5.78
CA ASP A 444 31.32 6.29 -5.77
C ASP A 444 31.31 7.13 -7.05
N ARG A 445 30.40 8.12 -7.09
CA ARG A 445 30.68 9.34 -7.82
C ARG A 445 30.67 10.49 -6.83
N GLU A 446 31.88 10.95 -6.54
CA GLU A 446 32.12 12.35 -6.20
C GLU A 446 31.26 13.21 -7.12
N GLU A 447 30.41 14.08 -6.55
CA GLU A 447 30.31 15.45 -7.05
C GLU A 447 29.59 16.36 -6.04
N PRO A 448 30.14 17.56 -5.78
CA PRO A 448 29.64 18.49 -4.79
C PRO A 448 28.50 19.32 -5.39
N MET A 449 27.31 19.27 -4.78
CA MET A 449 26.19 20.09 -5.22
C MET A 449 26.27 21.47 -4.59
N ARG A 450 26.71 22.45 -5.39
CA ARG A 450 26.86 23.85 -4.97
C ARG A 450 25.53 24.40 -4.44
N SER A 451 25.55 24.96 -3.24
CA SER A 451 24.44 25.73 -2.70
C SER A 451 24.38 27.07 -3.42
N VAL A 452 23.19 27.49 -3.82
CA VAL A 452 22.96 28.73 -4.56
C VAL A 452 21.86 29.54 -3.93
N ARG A 453 21.90 30.86 -4.08
CA ARG A 453 20.79 31.75 -3.79
C ARG A 453 20.16 32.22 -5.10
N VAL A 454 18.84 32.14 -5.17
CA VAL A 454 18.06 32.56 -6.33
C VAL A 454 17.92 34.08 -6.33
N ALA A 455 18.03 34.70 -7.50
CA ALA A 455 17.80 36.13 -7.69
C ALA A 455 16.41 36.58 -7.23
N LYS A 456 16.23 37.90 -7.07
CA LYS A 456 14.94 38.49 -6.65
C LYS A 456 13.91 38.37 -7.78
N LEU A 457 12.63 38.44 -7.42
CA LEU A 457 11.51 38.30 -8.35
C LEU A 457 11.57 39.25 -9.56
N GLU A 458 12.04 40.48 -9.35
CA GLU A 458 12.20 41.52 -10.37
C GLU A 458 13.23 41.15 -11.45
N GLU A 459 14.17 40.26 -11.12
CA GLU A 459 15.24 39.78 -12.01
C GLU A 459 14.93 38.38 -12.54
N LEU A 460 14.42 37.49 -11.68
CA LEU A 460 14.15 36.09 -12.02
C LEU A 460 13.02 35.95 -13.04
N LYS A 461 11.91 36.68 -12.86
CA LYS A 461 10.73 36.52 -13.72
C LYS A 461 11.01 36.91 -15.18
N PRO A 462 11.59 38.10 -15.47
CA PRO A 462 11.97 38.43 -16.84
C PRO A 462 12.99 37.45 -17.44
N ALA A 463 13.94 36.94 -16.63
CA ALA A 463 14.95 36.01 -17.10
C ALA A 463 14.38 34.64 -17.47
N VAL A 464 13.42 34.12 -16.70
CA VAL A 464 12.72 32.85 -16.99
C VAL A 464 11.81 33.00 -18.21
N GLU A 465 11.06 34.10 -18.33
CA GLU A 465 10.15 34.35 -19.46
C GLU A 465 10.89 34.62 -20.78
N ALA A 466 12.11 35.17 -20.71
CA ALA A 466 12.96 35.38 -21.89
C ALA A 466 13.72 34.11 -22.33
N HIS A 467 13.74 33.05 -21.52
CA HIS A 467 14.49 31.84 -21.79
C HIS A 467 13.68 30.86 -22.64
N SER A 468 14.22 30.40 -23.77
CA SER A 468 13.49 29.55 -24.74
C SER A 468 13.10 28.17 -24.19
N ALA A 469 13.84 27.66 -23.19
CA ALA A 469 13.62 26.35 -22.58
C ALA A 469 12.78 26.37 -21.29
N LEU A 470 12.47 27.54 -20.74
CA LEU A 470 11.79 27.66 -19.45
C LEU A 470 10.40 28.31 -19.60
N LYS A 471 9.55 28.09 -18.60
CA LYS A 471 8.26 28.77 -18.45
C LYS A 471 8.12 29.23 -17.01
N TRP A 472 7.56 30.42 -16.82
CA TRP A 472 7.25 30.92 -15.49
C TRP A 472 6.22 30.04 -14.79
N ASP A 473 6.50 29.69 -13.54
CA ASP A 473 5.62 28.99 -12.63
C ASP A 473 5.48 29.87 -11.38
N ASP A 474 4.26 30.12 -10.92
CA ASP A 474 4.02 31.05 -9.81
C ASP A 474 4.68 30.60 -8.50
N ARG A 475 4.98 29.30 -8.35
CA ARG A 475 5.77 28.76 -7.22
C ARG A 475 7.21 29.27 -7.21
N LEU A 476 7.74 29.74 -8.35
CA LEU A 476 9.06 30.37 -8.42
C LEU A 476 9.09 31.72 -7.72
N ALA A 477 7.94 32.39 -7.54
CA ALA A 477 7.87 33.61 -6.74
C ALA A 477 8.29 33.34 -5.29
N ASP A 478 7.90 32.19 -4.74
CA ASP A 478 8.25 31.78 -3.37
C ASP A 478 9.71 31.30 -3.25
N ALA A 479 10.35 30.95 -4.37
CA ALA A 479 11.78 30.59 -4.41
C ALA A 479 12.70 31.81 -4.59
N CYS A 480 12.18 32.99 -4.93
CA CYS A 480 12.98 34.20 -5.16
C CYS A 480 13.69 34.63 -3.87
N GLY A 481 15.02 34.78 -3.92
CA GLY A 481 15.83 35.11 -2.75
C GLY A 481 16.10 33.94 -1.79
N CYS A 482 15.50 32.76 -2.02
CA CYS A 482 15.73 31.57 -1.23
C CYS A 482 17.00 30.83 -1.66
N GLU A 483 17.50 29.99 -0.75
CA GLU A 483 18.64 29.11 -1.01
C GLU A 483 18.17 27.75 -1.54
N GLY A 484 18.90 27.21 -2.50
CA GLY A 484 18.64 25.91 -3.09
C GLY A 484 19.94 25.16 -3.37
N ILE A 485 19.80 23.88 -3.70
CA ILE A 485 20.93 23.00 -4.00
C ILE A 485 20.87 22.65 -5.48
N VAL A 486 21.90 22.99 -6.24
CA VAL A 486 21.99 22.62 -7.66
C VAL A 486 22.20 21.13 -7.78
N LEU A 487 21.26 20.44 -8.40
CA LEU A 487 21.33 19.00 -8.67
C LEU A 487 22.07 18.68 -9.97
N LYS A 488 21.97 19.58 -10.95
CA LYS A 488 22.52 19.39 -12.29
C LYS A 488 22.58 20.74 -13.00
N ASP A 489 23.70 21.02 -13.66
CA ASP A 489 23.81 22.10 -14.65
C ASP A 489 23.58 21.52 -16.06
N ASP A 490 22.85 22.24 -16.90
CA ASP A 490 22.70 21.98 -18.33
C ASP A 490 23.38 23.12 -19.10
N GLU A 491 24.63 22.89 -19.49
CA GLU A 491 25.42 23.87 -20.22
C GLU A 491 24.90 24.10 -21.65
N SER A 492 24.08 23.20 -22.19
CA SER A 492 23.58 23.30 -23.57
C SER A 492 22.53 24.40 -23.73
N ASP A 493 21.79 24.71 -22.66
CA ASP A 493 20.81 25.78 -22.61
C ASP A 493 21.07 26.80 -21.49
N GLY A 494 22.11 26.62 -20.68
CA GLY A 494 22.47 27.55 -19.61
C GLY A 494 21.52 27.52 -18.42
N THR A 495 20.82 26.41 -18.20
CA THR A 495 19.92 26.22 -17.06
C THR A 495 20.49 25.26 -16.01
N ALA A 496 19.99 25.33 -14.79
CA ALA A 496 20.35 24.41 -13.72
C ALA A 496 19.12 23.93 -12.97
N GLN A 497 19.08 22.65 -12.65
CA GLN A 497 18.04 22.07 -11.83
C GLN A 497 18.37 22.30 -10.36
N VAL A 498 17.57 23.11 -9.70
CA VAL A 498 17.73 23.46 -8.28
C VAL A 498 16.67 22.74 -7.45
N ARG A 499 17.07 22.15 -6.33
CA ARG A 499 16.19 21.59 -5.32
C ARG A 499 16.05 22.56 -4.15
N PHE A 500 14.81 22.90 -3.81
CA PHE A 500 14.48 23.67 -2.63
C PHE A 500 14.04 22.72 -1.50
N PRO A 501 14.73 22.72 -0.34
CA PRO A 501 14.29 22.00 0.84
C PRO A 501 12.93 22.51 1.36
N PRO A 502 12.29 21.80 2.30
CA PRO A 502 11.11 22.30 3.01
C PRO A 502 11.38 23.68 3.64
N PRO A 503 10.40 24.61 3.66
CA PRO A 503 8.98 24.41 3.39
C PRO A 503 8.57 24.48 1.91
N LEU A 504 9.47 24.83 0.98
CA LEU A 504 9.15 24.91 -0.45
C LEU A 504 9.01 23.52 -1.07
N GLY A 505 9.98 22.62 -0.82
CA GLY A 505 9.83 21.19 -1.10
C GLY A 505 9.71 20.79 -2.57
N PHE A 506 10.16 21.60 -3.52
CA PHE A 506 10.09 21.30 -4.95
C PHE A 506 11.44 21.47 -5.68
N LYS A 507 11.52 20.97 -6.91
CA LYS A 507 12.66 21.16 -7.81
C LYS A 507 12.24 22.04 -8.98
N ALA A 508 13.12 22.92 -9.44
CA ALA A 508 12.87 23.73 -10.63
C ALA A 508 14.14 23.94 -11.46
N TRP A 509 13.97 24.03 -12.77
CA TRP A 509 15.03 24.49 -13.66
C TRP A 509 15.03 26.02 -13.68
N LEU A 510 16.19 26.62 -13.43
CA LEU A 510 16.38 28.07 -13.39
C LEU A 510 17.56 28.47 -14.29
N PRO A 511 17.56 29.67 -14.88
CA PRO A 511 18.72 30.16 -15.60
C PRO A 511 19.93 30.21 -14.66
N THR A 512 21.06 29.63 -15.06
CA THR A 512 22.30 29.65 -14.26
C THR A 512 22.74 31.06 -13.90
N SER A 513 22.46 32.04 -14.76
CA SER A 513 22.72 33.46 -14.54
C SER A 513 21.94 34.07 -13.36
N MET A 514 20.85 33.44 -12.93
CA MET A 514 20.01 33.87 -11.80
C MET A 514 20.34 33.13 -10.50
N LEU A 515 21.42 32.35 -10.49
CA LEU A 515 21.90 31.59 -9.34
C LEU A 515 23.23 32.15 -8.86
N GLN A 516 23.25 32.64 -7.62
CA GLN A 516 24.47 33.07 -6.96
C GLN A 516 25.05 31.92 -6.13
N ASP A 517 26.25 31.45 -6.46
CA ASP A 517 26.94 30.45 -5.64
C ASP A 517 27.22 30.94 -4.22
N LEU A 518 26.81 30.12 -3.25
CA LEU A 518 27.01 30.35 -1.81
C LEU A 518 28.24 29.63 -1.28
N SER A 519 29.18 29.25 -2.15
CA SER A 519 30.33 28.40 -1.86
C SER A 519 31.05 28.77 -0.54
N GLN A 520 30.73 28.05 0.53
CA GLN A 520 31.70 27.65 1.54
C GLN A 520 31.68 26.12 1.60
N PRO A 521 32.84 25.44 1.57
CA PRO A 521 32.89 23.99 1.63
C PRO A 521 32.26 23.49 2.92
N CYS A 522 31.44 22.43 2.83
CA CYS A 522 30.90 21.74 3.99
C CYS A 522 32.05 21.33 4.90
N LYS A 523 32.15 21.95 6.08
CA LYS A 523 33.24 21.67 7.02
C LYS A 523 33.11 20.22 7.50
N ARG A 524 34.18 19.45 7.35
CA ARG A 524 34.29 18.10 7.92
C ARG A 524 34.56 18.19 9.41
N VAL A 525 33.84 17.38 10.17
CA VAL A 525 33.96 17.29 11.62
C VAL A 525 34.07 15.83 12.04
N LYS A 526 34.74 15.59 13.15
CA LYS A 526 34.77 14.28 13.82
C LYS A 526 34.06 14.38 15.16
N ALA A 527 33.13 13.47 15.41
CA ALA A 527 32.45 13.38 16.70
C ALA A 527 33.37 12.78 17.78
N CYS A 528 33.26 13.30 19.00
CA CYS A 528 33.98 12.80 20.17
C CYS A 528 33.52 11.39 20.58
N GLU A 529 34.16 10.81 21.59
CA GLU A 529 33.79 9.50 22.10
C GLU A 529 32.40 9.50 22.78
N LYS A 530 31.76 8.33 22.79
CA LYS A 530 30.37 8.10 23.23
C LYS A 530 30.05 8.73 24.58
N GLU A 531 30.94 8.57 25.56
CA GLU A 531 30.73 9.08 26.92
C GLU A 531 30.67 10.62 26.94
N GLN A 532 31.57 11.28 26.20
CA GLN A 532 31.61 12.75 26.08
C GLN A 532 30.43 13.28 25.27
N LEU A 533 30.05 12.55 24.21
CA LEU A 533 28.90 12.89 23.37
C LEU A 533 27.60 12.83 24.18
N LYS A 534 27.44 11.77 25.00
CA LYS A 534 26.28 11.60 25.87
C LYS A 534 26.17 12.68 26.93
N GLU A 535 27.26 12.94 27.65
CA GLU A 535 27.31 13.97 28.68
C GLU A 535 26.96 15.36 28.13
N ALA A 536 27.51 15.73 26.98
CA ALA A 536 27.26 17.02 26.35
C ALA A 536 25.84 17.16 25.79
N VAL A 537 25.26 16.09 25.23
CA VAL A 537 23.87 16.11 24.74
C VAL A 537 22.87 16.17 25.90
N GLU A 538 23.11 15.45 26.99
CA GLU A 538 22.25 15.48 28.19
C GLU A 538 22.34 16.81 28.96
N ALA A 539 23.48 17.49 28.90
CA ALA A 539 23.67 18.82 29.49
C ALA A 539 23.08 19.97 28.65
N HIS A 540 22.72 19.72 27.39
CA HIS A 540 22.23 20.73 26.46
C HIS A 540 20.71 20.94 26.57
N SER A 541 20.25 22.17 26.78
CA SER A 541 18.84 22.47 27.05
C SER A 541 17.87 22.16 25.89
N ALA A 542 18.38 22.15 24.66
CA ALA A 542 17.59 21.92 23.44
C ALA A 542 17.65 20.48 22.89
N LEU A 543 18.51 19.61 23.44
CA LEU A 543 18.73 18.26 22.91
C LEU A 543 18.31 17.17 23.91
N LYS A 544 18.10 15.95 23.41
CA LYS A 544 17.82 14.77 24.22
C LYS A 544 18.63 13.59 23.71
N TRP A 545 19.17 12.81 24.64
CA TRP A 545 19.92 11.61 24.29
C TRP A 545 19.03 10.54 23.64
N ASP A 546 19.53 9.94 22.56
CA ASP A 546 18.97 8.77 21.88
C ASP A 546 20.11 7.77 21.69
N GLU A 547 19.89 6.49 22.02
CA GLU A 547 20.94 5.46 21.93
C GLU A 547 21.48 5.27 20.50
N ARG A 548 20.77 5.71 19.45
CA ARG A 548 21.29 5.75 18.08
C ARG A 548 22.47 6.71 17.91
N LEU A 549 22.57 7.75 18.75
CA LEU A 549 23.69 8.70 18.73
C LEU A 549 25.00 8.07 19.23
N ALA A 550 24.93 6.95 19.97
CA ALA A 550 26.13 6.20 20.36
C ALA A 550 26.94 5.72 19.15
N LYS A 551 26.29 5.53 17.99
CA LYS A 551 26.92 5.12 16.73
C LYS A 551 27.74 6.24 16.08
N LEU A 552 27.63 7.48 16.57
CA LEU A 552 28.39 8.62 16.05
C LEU A 552 29.78 8.73 16.70
N SER A 553 30.06 7.96 17.75
CA SER A 553 31.33 7.99 18.47
C SER A 553 32.52 7.83 17.53
N GLY A 554 33.37 8.85 17.41
CA GLY A 554 34.55 8.81 16.56
C GLY A 554 34.28 8.85 15.06
N GLU A 555 33.02 8.99 14.61
CA GLU A 555 32.66 9.06 13.20
C GLU A 555 32.93 10.45 12.61
N GLU A 556 33.22 10.47 11.30
CA GLU A 556 33.38 11.71 10.55
C GLU A 556 32.06 12.10 9.87
N GLY A 557 31.75 13.38 9.91
CA GLY A 557 30.51 13.94 9.40
C GLY A 557 30.71 15.26 8.67
N LEU A 558 29.69 15.63 7.90
CA LEU A 558 29.61 16.86 7.15
C LEU A 558 28.58 17.77 7.81
N VAL A 559 29.00 18.99 8.16
CA VAL A 559 28.10 20.00 8.70
C VAL A 559 27.13 20.44 7.60
N ILE A 560 25.83 20.26 7.83
CA ILE A 560 24.74 20.67 6.94
C ILE A 560 24.23 22.06 7.35
N GLN A 561 24.09 22.29 8.65
CA GLN A 561 23.51 23.51 9.20
C GLN A 561 24.15 23.84 10.55
N GLN A 562 24.24 25.13 10.87
CA GLN A 562 24.66 25.61 12.19
C GLN A 562 23.57 26.47 12.78
N ASP A 563 23.19 26.20 14.02
CA ASP A 563 22.39 27.10 14.84
C ASP A 563 23.34 27.87 15.78
N LYS A 564 23.38 29.19 15.59
CA LYS A 564 24.26 30.09 16.35
C LYS A 564 23.62 30.56 17.65
N GLU A 565 22.31 30.41 17.81
CA GLU A 565 21.60 30.84 19.02
C GLU A 565 21.83 29.87 20.17
N ASP A 566 22.01 28.58 19.87
CA ASP A 566 22.25 27.53 20.86
C ASP A 566 23.56 26.75 20.69
N ALA A 567 24.41 27.14 19.73
CA ALA A 567 25.71 26.51 19.47
C ALA A 567 25.62 25.01 19.11
N THR A 568 24.60 24.64 18.34
CA THR A 568 24.45 23.28 17.79
C THR A 568 24.74 23.22 16.29
N LEU A 569 25.22 22.06 15.84
CA LEU A 569 25.49 21.76 14.44
C LEU A 569 24.63 20.57 14.00
N GLN A 570 23.94 20.71 12.88
CA GLN A 570 23.33 19.57 12.19
C GLN A 570 24.39 18.92 11.32
N VAL A 571 24.73 17.67 11.63
CA VAL A 571 25.81 16.94 10.97
C VAL A 571 25.24 15.65 10.38
N ARG A 572 25.62 15.36 9.13
CA ARG A 572 25.36 14.06 8.50
C ARG A 572 26.61 13.21 8.54
N PHE A 573 26.47 12.00 9.05
CA PHE A 573 27.51 10.98 9.14
C PHE A 573 27.24 9.90 8.09
N PRO A 574 27.93 9.92 6.93
CA PRO A 574 27.64 9.02 5.82
C PRO A 574 27.88 7.54 6.18
N THR A 575 28.95 7.25 6.92
CA THR A 575 29.35 5.88 7.33
C THR A 575 28.23 5.14 8.05
N VAL A 576 27.50 5.85 8.91
CA VAL A 576 26.44 5.28 9.76
C VAL A 576 25.04 5.71 9.33
N SER A 577 24.94 6.41 8.19
CA SER A 577 23.67 6.87 7.59
C SER A 577 22.75 7.60 8.57
N LEU A 578 23.31 8.44 9.44
CA LEU A 578 22.58 9.17 10.46
C LEU A 578 22.82 10.69 10.32
N THR A 579 21.78 11.48 10.52
CA THR A 579 21.86 12.95 10.61
C THR A 579 21.33 13.39 11.96
N ALA A 580 22.11 14.18 12.69
CA ALA A 580 21.77 14.60 14.05
C ALA A 580 22.21 16.03 14.34
N TRP A 581 21.48 16.70 15.23
CA TRP A 581 21.91 17.94 15.87
C TRP A 581 22.79 17.59 17.06
N LEU A 582 24.01 18.13 17.08
CA LEU A 582 25.00 17.89 18.12
C LEU A 582 25.55 19.22 18.65
N PRO A 583 25.89 19.34 19.95
CA PRO A 583 26.57 20.52 20.45
C PRO A 583 27.91 20.70 19.75
N GLU A 584 28.27 21.92 19.37
CA GLU A 584 29.54 22.21 18.67
C GLU A 584 30.75 21.72 19.48
N SER A 585 30.67 21.71 20.81
CA SER A 585 31.71 21.20 21.72
C SER A 585 32.00 19.70 21.57
N THR A 586 31.13 18.93 20.91
CA THR A 586 31.30 17.49 20.69
C THR A 586 31.96 17.16 19.35
N LEU A 587 32.31 18.18 18.58
CA LEU A 587 32.78 18.07 17.20
C LEU A 587 34.14 18.73 17.04
N THR A 588 35.09 18.00 16.44
CA THR A 588 36.41 18.53 16.08
C THR A 588 36.49 18.74 14.58
N TYR A 589 36.79 19.94 14.11
CA TYR A 589 37.00 20.18 12.69
C TYR A 589 38.23 19.43 12.16
N ILE A 590 38.10 18.82 10.99
CA ILE A 590 39.19 18.11 10.30
C ILE A 590 39.72 19.03 9.21
N GLU A 591 40.97 19.46 9.30
CA GLU A 591 41.63 20.25 8.26
C GLU A 591 42.03 19.37 7.07
N GLU A 592 41.74 19.84 5.84
CA GLU A 592 42.15 19.15 4.61
C GLU A 592 43.67 19.30 4.40
N ARG A 593 44.38 18.18 4.21
CA ARG A 593 45.76 18.24 3.69
C ARG A 593 45.73 18.66 2.23
N GLU A 594 46.27 19.84 1.92
CA GLU A 594 46.49 20.28 0.55
C GLU A 594 47.36 19.27 -0.22
N ALA A 595 46.81 18.75 -1.32
CA ALA A 595 47.56 17.95 -2.29
C ALA A 595 48.38 18.89 -3.18
N GLY A 596 49.69 19.02 -2.91
CA GLY A 596 50.63 19.63 -3.85
C GLY A 596 51.82 20.35 -3.22
N SER A 597 52.87 19.61 -2.86
CA SER A 597 54.21 20.17 -2.78
C SER A 597 55.22 19.20 -3.40
N GLU A 598 55.61 19.53 -4.62
CA GLU A 598 56.88 19.29 -5.32
C GLU A 598 57.73 18.07 -4.91
N ALA A 599 57.89 17.15 -5.86
CA ALA A 599 59.00 16.21 -5.88
C ALA A 599 60.33 16.96 -6.08
N PRO A 600 61.38 16.69 -5.29
CA PRO A 600 62.68 17.28 -5.56
C PRO A 600 63.34 16.61 -6.77
N GLU A 601 63.82 17.44 -7.68
CA GLU A 601 64.70 17.10 -8.79
C GLU A 601 65.91 16.31 -8.28
N ASN A 602 66.13 15.12 -8.85
CA ASN A 602 67.37 14.38 -8.69
C ASN A 602 68.13 14.48 -10.02
N GLU A 603 68.98 15.49 -10.12
CA GLU A 603 70.05 15.55 -11.12
C GLU A 603 71.05 14.43 -10.84
N GLY A 604 71.01 13.39 -11.69
CA GLY A 604 72.08 12.40 -11.79
C GLY A 604 73.04 12.77 -12.91
N GLU A 605 74.16 13.41 -12.56
CA GLU A 605 75.35 13.47 -13.40
C GLU A 605 75.80 12.07 -13.81
N ARG A 606 76.00 11.86 -15.12
CA ARG A 606 76.86 10.79 -15.64
C ARG A 606 78.20 11.40 -16.05
N ALA A 607 79.25 10.98 -15.36
CA ALA A 607 80.64 10.87 -15.79
C ALA A 607 81.16 11.87 -16.85
N GLY A 608 82.01 12.77 -16.37
CA GLY A 608 83.03 13.51 -17.12
C GLY A 608 84.05 14.07 -16.16
#